data_AF-A0A1V5BEM7-F1
#
_entry.id   AF-A0A1V5BEM7-F1
#
_cell.length_a   1.000
_cell.length_b   1.000
_cell.length_c   1.000
_cell.angle_alpha   90.00
_cell.angle_beta   90.00
_cell.angle_gamma   90.00
#
_symmetry.space_group_name_H-M   'P 1'
#
loop_
_entity.id
_entity.type
_entity.pdbx_description
1 polymer ?
#
loop_
_entity_poly.entity_id
_entity_poly.type
_entity_poly.pdbx_seq_one_letter_code
_entity_poly.pdbx_strand_id
1 'polypeptide(L)'
;MSLHSGPYTGVRPRFEDALDAHWLVEPSNQLSQSYVFECLDLTVVDFNYRQINLQDIAGRELLYRGPVGLLPLAPLMRQEEPPEVVLDKCAKRLKSEVEAEDERSILYIALAALSSLRFPKELILKALEVSKLENLPFFDGIREEWETKGEIKGRLGMLFDLIETKFGRVPDDLQIRLTSIKEQETIKQVMRKAMSAETLEEFIAKLEN
;
A
#
# COMPACT_ATOMS: atom_id res chain seq x y z
N MET A 1 8.20 18.72 46.83
CA MET A 1 7.13 17.86 46.30
C MET A 1 7.80 16.73 45.57
N SER A 2 7.61 15.51 46.07
CA SER A 2 8.33 14.31 45.67
C SER A 2 7.86 13.78 44.32
N LEU A 3 8.79 13.49 43.41
CA LEU A 3 8.56 12.61 42.26
C LEU A 3 9.35 11.33 42.52
N HIS A 4 8.62 10.24 42.74
CA HIS A 4 9.15 8.88 42.73
C HIS A 4 9.36 8.45 41.28
N SER A 5 10.62 8.32 40.85
CA SER A 5 11.02 7.57 39.67
C SER A 5 11.45 6.17 40.11
N GLY A 6 10.64 5.15 39.81
CA GLY A 6 11.06 3.76 39.92
C GLY A 6 12.10 3.40 38.84
N PRO A 7 12.94 2.38 39.07
CA PRO A 7 14.01 2.03 38.15
C PRO A 7 13.45 1.18 37.00
N TYR A 8 13.43 1.71 35.77
CA TYR A 8 13.32 0.86 34.59
C TYR A 8 14.69 0.29 34.27
N THR A 9 14.87 -0.95 34.73
CA THR A 9 16.01 -1.81 34.43
C THR A 9 16.09 -2.07 32.93
N GLY A 10 17.27 -1.82 32.37
CA GLY A 10 17.55 -2.01 30.96
C GLY A 10 17.44 -3.47 30.51
N VAL A 11 16.71 -3.67 29.42
CA VAL A 11 16.92 -4.76 28.47
C VAL A 11 16.82 -4.14 27.08
N ARG A 12 17.90 -4.22 26.30
CA ARG A 12 17.92 -3.75 24.90
C ARG A 12 16.89 -4.56 24.09
N PRO A 13 16.00 -3.93 23.31
CA PRO A 13 15.33 -4.66 22.23
C PRO A 13 16.35 -4.88 21.11
N ARG A 14 16.38 -6.10 20.56
CA ARG A 14 17.12 -6.36 19.32
C ARG A 14 16.34 -5.74 18.17
N PHE A 15 17.03 -5.41 17.08
CA PHE A 15 16.45 -4.80 15.88
C PHE A 15 15.27 -5.61 15.28
N GLU A 16 15.17 -6.90 15.63
CA GLU A 16 14.10 -7.81 15.21
C GLU A 16 12.79 -7.63 16.03
N ASP A 17 12.85 -7.08 17.25
CA ASP A 17 11.66 -6.84 18.11
C ASP A 17 10.81 -5.62 17.64
N ALA A 18 11.33 -4.83 16.70
CA ALA A 18 10.66 -3.63 16.17
C ALA A 18 9.56 -3.93 15.14
N LEU A 19 9.45 -5.18 14.66
CA LEU A 19 8.50 -5.56 13.62
C LEU A 19 7.15 -6.10 14.17
N ASP A 20 7.09 -6.51 15.43
CA ASP A 20 5.88 -7.13 16.03
C ASP A 20 5.06 -6.21 16.96
N ALA A 21 5.44 -4.94 17.09
CA ALA A 21 4.66 -3.98 17.87
C ALA A 21 3.45 -3.46 17.07
N HIS A 22 2.31 -4.12 17.25
CA HIS A 22 0.99 -3.60 16.95
C HIS A 22 0.86 -2.16 17.51
N TRP A 23 0.90 -1.16 16.62
CA TRP A 23 0.63 0.23 16.96
C TRP A 23 -0.85 0.43 17.32
N LEU A 24 -1.21 0.17 18.57
CA LEU A 24 -2.31 0.89 19.23
C LEU A 24 -1.71 2.09 19.95
N VAL A 25 -1.20 3.05 19.19
CA VAL A 25 -1.07 4.42 19.71
C VAL A 25 -2.45 5.02 19.60
N GLU A 26 -3.10 5.17 20.75
CA GLU A 26 -4.28 6.02 20.87
C GLU A 26 -3.91 7.43 20.35
N PRO A 27 -4.76 8.05 19.52
CA PRO A 27 -4.47 9.36 18.95
C PRO A 27 -4.58 10.44 20.03
N SER A 28 -3.51 10.63 20.80
CA SER A 28 -3.31 11.86 21.57
C SER A 28 -2.91 12.96 20.58
N ASN A 29 -3.83 13.90 20.37
CA ASN A 29 -3.79 14.86 19.27
C ASN A 29 -2.76 16.00 19.46
N GLN A 30 -1.70 15.77 20.24
CA GLN A 30 -0.59 16.69 20.45
C GLN A 30 0.72 15.91 20.49
N LEU A 31 1.35 15.76 19.32
CA LEU A 31 2.74 15.34 19.23
C LEU A 31 3.62 16.46 19.82
N SER A 32 4.60 16.08 20.66
CA SER A 32 5.60 16.99 21.25
C SER A 32 6.23 17.88 20.16
N GLN A 33 6.50 19.16 20.41
CA GLN A 33 7.21 20.03 19.45
C GLN A 33 8.74 19.98 19.60
N SER A 34 9.23 18.99 20.34
CA SER A 34 10.65 18.70 20.49
C SER A 34 10.90 17.19 20.43
N TYR A 35 12.03 16.82 19.84
CA TYR A 35 12.54 15.46 19.80
C TYR A 35 13.91 15.45 20.50
N VAL A 36 14.02 14.61 21.52
CA VAL A 36 15.26 14.39 22.27
C VAL A 36 15.59 12.90 22.23
N PHE A 37 16.84 12.57 21.89
CA PHE A 37 17.36 11.22 21.93
C PHE A 37 18.58 11.18 22.87
N GLU A 38 18.48 10.35 23.90
CA GLU A 38 19.53 10.16 24.91
C GLU A 38 20.15 8.76 24.78
N CYS A 39 21.47 8.67 24.92
CA CYS A 39 22.21 7.41 24.91
C CYS A 39 23.30 7.45 25.97
N LEU A 40 23.30 6.50 26.91
CA LEU A 40 24.26 6.43 28.03
C LEU A 40 24.35 7.76 28.80
N ASP A 41 23.20 8.34 29.14
CA ASP A 41 23.06 9.62 29.85
C ASP A 41 23.64 10.84 29.11
N LEU A 42 23.85 10.71 27.80
CA LEU A 42 24.22 11.82 26.92
C LEU A 42 23.08 12.14 25.97
N THR A 43 22.70 13.42 25.87
CA THR A 43 21.81 13.89 24.81
C THR A 43 22.56 13.85 23.47
N VAL A 44 22.15 12.94 22.58
CA VAL A 44 22.76 12.74 21.26
C VAL A 44 22.04 13.57 20.19
N VAL A 45 20.72 13.74 20.32
CA VAL A 45 19.93 14.60 19.44
C VAL A 45 18.96 15.42 20.28
N ASP A 46 18.89 16.71 20.01
CA ASP A 46 17.86 17.61 20.55
C ASP A 46 17.49 18.60 19.44
N PHE A 47 16.23 18.56 19.00
CA PHE A 47 15.71 19.58 18.10
C PHE A 47 14.22 19.83 18.31
N ASN A 48 13.84 21.07 18.07
CA ASN A 48 12.44 21.47 17.99
C ASN A 48 11.91 21.23 16.58
N TYR A 49 10.66 20.80 16.49
CA TYR A 49 9.96 20.65 15.23
C TYR A 49 8.54 21.17 15.33
N ARG A 50 7.96 21.46 14.16
CA ARG A 50 6.58 21.89 14.06
C ARG A 50 5.86 20.97 13.09
N GLN A 51 4.75 20.42 13.55
CA GLN A 51 3.82 19.75 12.66
C GLN A 51 3.14 20.78 11.75
N ILE A 52 3.15 20.50 10.46
CA ILE A 52 2.52 21.33 9.44
C ILE A 52 1.51 20.49 8.67
N ASN A 53 0.38 21.08 8.35
CA ASN A 53 -0.63 20.46 7.52
C ASN A 53 -0.34 20.84 6.06
N LEU A 54 0.05 19.87 5.22
CA LEU A 54 0.53 20.15 3.86
C LEU A 54 -0.50 20.90 3.02
N GLN A 55 -1.79 20.62 3.19
CA GLN A 55 -2.91 21.26 2.50
C GLN A 55 -3.03 22.77 2.80
N ASP A 56 -2.41 23.28 3.87
CA ASP A 56 -2.36 24.71 4.17
C ASP A 56 -1.17 25.41 3.50
N ILE A 57 -0.21 24.65 2.98
CA ILE A 57 1.01 25.16 2.36
C ILE A 57 0.77 25.38 0.87
N ALA A 58 1.17 26.54 0.35
CA ALA A 58 1.13 26.81 -1.08
C ALA A 58 2.12 25.89 -1.83
N GLY A 59 1.60 25.00 -2.67
CA GLY A 59 2.39 24.00 -3.38
C GLY A 59 3.09 24.50 -4.63
N ARG A 60 2.77 25.73 -5.08
CA ARG A 60 3.35 26.34 -6.28
C ARG A 60 4.88 26.39 -6.23
N GLU A 61 5.46 26.89 -5.16
CA GLU A 61 6.93 27.02 -5.07
C GLU A 61 7.62 25.65 -5.11
N LEU A 62 7.06 24.64 -4.44
CA LEU A 62 7.57 23.27 -4.53
C LEU A 62 7.49 22.73 -5.96
N LEU A 63 6.34 22.93 -6.62
CA LEU A 63 6.07 22.41 -7.96
C LEU A 63 7.02 22.99 -9.01
N TYR A 64 7.39 24.28 -8.91
CA TYR A 64 8.19 24.96 -9.93
C TYR A 64 9.68 25.11 -9.60
N ARG A 65 10.03 25.23 -8.32
CA ARG A 65 11.39 25.64 -7.89
C ARG A 65 11.94 24.85 -6.71
N GLY A 66 11.10 24.07 -6.03
CA GLY A 66 11.53 23.30 -4.87
C GLY A 66 12.40 22.10 -5.24
N PRO A 67 13.05 21.48 -4.23
CA PRO A 67 13.88 20.30 -4.43
C PRO A 67 13.10 19.16 -5.09
N VAL A 68 13.68 18.56 -6.14
CA VAL A 68 13.03 17.50 -6.92
C VAL A 68 12.62 16.30 -6.06
N GLY A 69 13.43 15.94 -5.05
CA GLY A 69 13.14 14.85 -4.12
C GLY A 69 11.92 15.07 -3.23
N LEU A 70 11.43 16.31 -3.12
CA LEU A 70 10.23 16.65 -2.34
C LEU A 70 8.96 16.74 -3.19
N LEU A 71 9.07 16.69 -4.53
CA LEU A 71 7.91 16.75 -5.43
C LEU A 71 6.78 15.75 -5.13
N PRO A 72 7.04 14.53 -4.63
CA PRO A 72 5.96 13.62 -4.22
C PRO A 72 4.97 14.21 -3.19
N LEU A 73 5.36 15.23 -2.43
CA LEU A 73 4.48 15.92 -1.48
C LEU A 73 3.57 16.97 -2.13
N ALA A 74 3.91 17.45 -3.33
CA ALA A 74 3.17 18.52 -4.00
C ALA A 74 1.67 18.24 -4.19
N PRO A 75 1.22 17.02 -4.56
CA PRO A 75 -0.21 16.65 -4.63
C PRO A 75 -1.00 16.89 -3.34
N LEU A 76 -0.34 16.83 -2.18
CA LEU A 76 -0.97 17.01 -0.87
C LEU A 76 -1.07 18.48 -0.45
N MET A 77 -0.37 19.37 -1.16
CA MET A 77 -0.33 20.79 -0.88
C MET A 77 -1.48 21.55 -1.53
N ARG A 78 -1.67 22.83 -1.17
CA ARG A 78 -2.64 23.69 -1.84
C ARG A 78 -2.15 24.03 -3.24
N GLN A 79 -2.87 23.55 -4.25
CA GLN A 79 -2.58 23.80 -5.66
C GLN A 79 -3.66 24.69 -6.26
N GLU A 80 -3.24 25.63 -7.11
CA GLU A 80 -4.15 26.46 -7.93
C GLU A 80 -4.55 25.73 -9.22
N GLU A 81 -3.76 24.74 -9.62
CA GLU A 81 -3.92 24.00 -10.87
C GLU A 81 -4.70 22.69 -10.67
N PRO A 82 -5.40 22.19 -11.70
CA PRO A 82 -6.07 20.91 -11.65
C PRO A 82 -5.10 19.76 -11.32
N PRO A 83 -5.56 18.70 -10.62
CA PRO A 83 -4.71 17.57 -10.23
C PRO A 83 -3.91 16.96 -11.38
N GLU A 84 -4.48 16.83 -12.57
CA GLU A 84 -3.83 16.28 -13.75
C GLU A 84 -2.61 17.12 -14.17
N VAL A 85 -2.74 18.46 -14.11
CA VAL A 85 -1.67 19.39 -14.47
C VAL A 85 -0.56 19.35 -13.43
N VAL A 86 -0.91 19.25 -12.14
CA VAL A 86 0.06 19.12 -11.05
C VAL A 86 0.87 17.83 -11.21
N LEU A 87 0.20 16.70 -11.43
CA LEU A 87 0.86 15.40 -11.59
C LEU A 87 1.74 15.35 -12.84
N ASP A 88 1.27 15.88 -13.97
CA ASP A 88 2.06 15.98 -15.21
C ASP A 88 3.34 16.81 -14.99
N LYS A 89 3.25 17.93 -14.26
CA LYS A 89 4.43 18.75 -13.93
C LYS A 89 5.40 18.02 -13.02
N CYS A 90 4.91 17.35 -11.99
CA CYS A 90 5.76 16.51 -11.15
C CYS A 90 6.48 15.45 -12.00
N ALA A 91 5.76 14.70 -12.81
CA ALA A 91 6.32 13.66 -13.67
C ALA A 91 7.37 14.22 -14.64
N LYS A 92 7.09 15.37 -15.29
CA LYS A 92 8.04 16.05 -16.18
C LYS A 92 9.32 16.43 -15.46
N ARG A 93 9.22 17.04 -14.27
CA ARG A 93 10.39 17.43 -13.47
C ARG A 93 11.19 16.22 -12.99
N LEU A 94 10.53 15.17 -12.49
CA LEU A 94 11.21 13.92 -12.12
C LEU A 94 11.97 13.34 -13.31
N LYS A 95 11.39 13.38 -14.51
CA LYS A 95 12.04 12.89 -15.73
C LYS A 95 13.24 13.75 -16.16
N SER A 96 13.18 15.06 -15.98
CA SER A 96 14.22 15.98 -16.46
C SER A 96 15.33 16.28 -15.46
N GLU A 97 15.05 16.22 -14.16
CA GLU A 97 15.98 16.66 -13.10
C GLU A 97 16.60 15.48 -12.33
N VAL A 98 16.02 14.28 -12.37
CA VAL A 98 16.57 13.10 -11.70
C VAL A 98 17.27 12.24 -12.73
N GLU A 99 18.61 12.21 -12.68
CA GLU A 99 19.42 11.48 -13.66
C GLU A 99 19.32 9.96 -13.44
N ALA A 100 19.50 9.52 -12.20
CA ALA A 100 19.54 8.12 -11.81
C ALA A 100 18.16 7.46 -11.93
N GLU A 101 18.07 6.36 -12.69
CA GLU A 101 16.79 5.68 -12.95
C GLU A 101 16.17 5.10 -11.68
N ASP A 102 16.98 4.52 -10.80
CA ASP A 102 16.54 3.94 -9.52
C ASP A 102 15.93 5.01 -8.59
N GLU A 103 16.60 6.15 -8.43
CA GLU A 103 16.08 7.27 -7.66
C GLU A 103 14.79 7.82 -8.28
N ARG A 104 14.78 8.00 -9.60
CA ARG A 104 13.59 8.45 -10.34
C ARG A 104 12.42 7.50 -10.13
N SER A 105 12.66 6.19 -10.18
CA SER A 105 11.68 5.14 -9.95
C SER A 105 11.03 5.27 -8.57
N ILE A 106 11.85 5.41 -7.53
CA ILE A 106 11.39 5.59 -6.15
C ILE A 106 10.51 6.85 -6.03
N LEU A 107 10.91 7.96 -6.65
CA LEU A 107 10.15 9.20 -6.62
C LEU A 107 8.82 9.10 -7.37
N TYR A 108 8.75 8.35 -8.49
CA TYR A 108 7.49 8.07 -9.17
C TYR A 108 6.53 7.25 -8.30
N ILE A 109 7.05 6.25 -7.59
CA ILE A 109 6.25 5.43 -6.65
C ILE A 109 5.74 6.30 -5.51
N ALA A 110 6.62 7.08 -4.88
CA ALA A 110 6.27 7.98 -3.80
C ALA A 110 5.20 8.99 -4.26
N LEU A 111 5.35 9.54 -5.47
CA LEU A 111 4.37 10.47 -6.05
C LEU A 111 3.01 9.79 -6.23
N ALA A 112 2.95 8.58 -6.79
CA ALA A 112 1.70 7.84 -6.97
C ALA A 112 1.05 7.48 -5.62
N ALA A 113 1.84 6.97 -4.68
CA ALA A 113 1.37 6.56 -3.35
C ALA A 113 0.81 7.75 -2.56
N LEU A 114 1.54 8.87 -2.50
CA LEU A 114 1.07 10.07 -1.78
C LEU A 114 -0.12 10.71 -2.49
N SER A 115 -0.14 10.73 -3.82
CA SER A 115 -1.31 11.22 -4.58
C SER A 115 -2.58 10.43 -4.28
N SER A 116 -2.48 9.13 -4.01
CA SER A 116 -3.63 8.26 -3.70
C SER A 116 -4.35 8.65 -2.40
N LEU A 117 -3.71 9.43 -1.52
CA LEU A 117 -4.34 9.97 -0.32
C LEU A 117 -5.38 11.05 -0.63
N ARG A 118 -5.33 11.66 -1.84
CA ARG A 118 -6.18 12.80 -2.22
C ARG A 118 -6.94 12.60 -3.53
N PHE A 119 -6.38 11.85 -4.48
CA PHE A 119 -6.89 11.73 -5.84
C PHE A 119 -7.35 10.31 -6.16
N PRO A 120 -8.35 10.15 -7.05
CA PRO A 120 -8.79 8.83 -7.48
C PRO A 120 -7.71 8.13 -8.30
N LYS A 121 -7.69 6.80 -8.21
CA LYS A 121 -6.69 5.93 -8.85
C LYS A 121 -6.62 6.15 -10.36
N GLU A 122 -7.77 6.30 -11.01
CA GLU A 122 -7.88 6.44 -12.48
C GLU A 122 -7.17 7.70 -12.97
N LEU A 123 -7.28 8.79 -12.21
CA LEU A 123 -6.61 10.06 -12.51
C LEU A 123 -5.09 9.90 -12.40
N ILE A 124 -4.62 9.28 -11.31
CA ILE A 124 -3.19 9.06 -11.07
C ILE A 124 -2.58 8.20 -12.18
N LEU A 125 -3.23 7.09 -12.53
CA LEU A 125 -2.77 6.19 -13.59
C LEU A 125 -2.73 6.87 -14.96
N LYS A 126 -3.73 7.72 -15.25
CA LYS A 126 -3.77 8.48 -16.50
C LYS A 126 -2.68 9.55 -16.55
N ALA A 127 -2.40 10.24 -15.44
CA ALA A 127 -1.45 11.34 -15.39
C ALA A 127 0.01 10.89 -15.33
N LEU A 128 0.29 9.77 -14.65
CA LEU A 128 1.67 9.27 -14.47
C LEU A 128 2.10 8.26 -15.53
N GLU A 129 1.19 7.87 -16.44
CA GLU A 129 1.35 6.83 -17.46
C GLU A 129 1.76 5.48 -16.84
N VAL A 130 0.80 4.55 -16.75
CA VAL A 130 0.94 3.22 -16.14
C VAL A 130 2.25 2.50 -16.51
N SER A 131 2.71 2.62 -17.76
CA SER A 131 3.95 2.00 -18.25
C SER A 131 5.23 2.46 -17.56
N LYS A 132 5.26 3.67 -16.98
CA LYS A 132 6.42 4.16 -16.21
C LYS A 132 6.44 3.62 -14.78
N LEU A 133 5.29 3.22 -14.24
CA LEU A 133 5.19 2.60 -12.92
C LEU A 133 5.40 1.09 -13.01
N GLU A 134 4.92 0.44 -14.07
CA GLU A 134 5.01 -1.01 -14.22
C GLU A 134 6.43 -1.51 -14.45
N ASN A 135 7.30 -0.73 -15.10
CA ASN A 135 8.67 -1.13 -15.46
C ASN A 135 9.73 -0.83 -14.38
N LEU A 136 9.33 -0.42 -13.18
CA LEU A 136 10.29 -0.08 -12.14
C LEU A 136 10.84 -1.37 -11.48
N PRO A 137 12.16 -1.49 -11.27
CA PRO A 137 12.77 -2.69 -10.67
C PRO A 137 12.18 -3.08 -9.30
N PHE A 138 11.69 -2.09 -8.54
CA PHE A 138 10.99 -2.32 -7.27
C PHE A 138 9.74 -3.21 -7.44
N PHE A 139 9.08 -3.16 -8.59
CA PHE A 139 7.87 -3.92 -8.84
C PHE A 139 8.12 -5.31 -9.41
N ASP A 140 9.34 -5.73 -9.75
CA ASP A 140 9.53 -7.02 -10.43
C ASP A 140 9.06 -8.22 -9.56
N GLY A 141 9.38 -8.25 -8.27
CA GLY A 141 8.88 -9.29 -7.35
C GLY A 141 7.40 -9.10 -6.96
N ILE A 142 6.93 -7.85 -6.89
CA ILE A 142 5.54 -7.53 -6.58
C ILE A 142 4.63 -7.89 -7.76
N ARG A 143 5.10 -7.74 -9.00
CA ARG A 143 4.36 -8.01 -10.24
C ARG A 143 4.01 -9.49 -10.32
N GLU A 144 4.97 -10.38 -10.11
CA GLU A 144 4.74 -11.82 -10.12
C GLU A 144 3.67 -12.23 -9.10
N GLU A 145 3.72 -11.66 -7.88
CA GLU A 145 2.68 -11.88 -6.87
C GLU A 145 1.31 -11.35 -7.30
N TRP A 146 1.26 -10.17 -7.92
CA TRP A 146 0.01 -9.53 -8.35
C TRP A 146 -0.63 -10.25 -9.53
N GLU A 147 0.17 -10.67 -10.51
CA GLU A 147 -0.26 -11.51 -11.63
C GLU A 147 -0.80 -12.85 -11.11
N THR A 148 -0.06 -13.50 -10.22
CA THR A 148 -0.50 -14.76 -9.60
C THR A 148 -1.82 -14.59 -8.84
N LYS A 149 -1.95 -13.52 -8.03
CA LYS A 149 -3.21 -13.17 -7.33
C LYS A 149 -4.35 -12.87 -8.31
N GLY A 150 -4.05 -12.15 -9.39
CA GLY A 150 -5.00 -11.82 -10.45
C GLY A 150 -5.53 -13.06 -11.16
N GLU A 151 -4.64 -13.99 -11.52
CA GLU A 151 -5.02 -15.27 -12.13
C GLU A 151 -5.86 -16.13 -11.19
N ILE A 152 -5.49 -16.23 -9.91
CA ILE A 152 -6.26 -16.95 -8.89
C ILE A 152 -7.66 -16.35 -8.77
N LYS A 153 -7.76 -15.03 -8.64
CA LYS A 153 -9.05 -14.33 -8.51
C LYS A 153 -9.91 -14.52 -9.76
N GLY A 154 -9.32 -14.43 -10.95
CA GLY A 154 -10.02 -14.67 -12.21
C GLY A 154 -10.56 -16.10 -12.33
N ARG A 155 -9.78 -17.11 -11.91
CA ARG A 155 -10.24 -18.50 -11.89
C ARG A 155 -11.31 -18.75 -10.84
N LEU A 156 -11.20 -18.16 -9.65
CA LEU A 156 -12.27 -18.24 -8.65
C LEU A 156 -13.56 -17.61 -9.17
N GLY A 157 -13.50 -16.47 -9.86
CA GLY A 157 -14.64 -15.87 -10.55
C GLY A 157 -15.31 -16.84 -11.52
N MET A 158 -14.53 -17.44 -12.43
CA MET A 158 -15.04 -18.45 -13.37
C MET A 158 -15.62 -19.69 -12.68
N LEU A 159 -15.06 -20.11 -11.54
CA LEU A 159 -15.62 -21.21 -10.76
C LEU A 159 -16.97 -20.85 -10.15
N PHE A 160 -17.10 -19.65 -9.58
CA PHE A 160 -18.38 -19.17 -9.05
C PHE A 160 -19.42 -19.05 -10.15
N ASP A 161 -19.08 -18.47 -11.30
CA ASP A 161 -19.97 -18.37 -12.45
C ASP A 161 -20.43 -19.77 -12.91
N LEU A 162 -19.53 -20.76 -12.94
CA LEU A 162 -19.85 -22.14 -13.29
C LEU A 162 -20.83 -22.78 -12.29
N ILE A 163 -20.54 -22.67 -10.98
CA ILE A 163 -21.38 -23.23 -9.92
C ILE A 163 -22.75 -22.55 -9.93
N GLU A 164 -22.79 -21.22 -10.06
CA GLU A 164 -24.03 -20.45 -10.08
C GLU A 164 -24.88 -20.78 -11.31
N THR A 165 -24.25 -20.92 -12.48
CA THR A 165 -24.93 -21.33 -13.71
C THR A 165 -25.52 -22.74 -13.61
N LYS A 166 -24.80 -23.66 -12.96
CA LYS A 166 -25.17 -25.09 -12.95
C LYS A 166 -26.11 -25.46 -11.81
N PHE A 167 -25.93 -24.85 -10.65
CA PHE A 167 -26.60 -25.22 -9.41
C PHE A 167 -27.44 -24.09 -8.80
N GLY A 168 -27.35 -22.87 -9.35
CA GLY A 168 -27.98 -21.69 -8.78
C GLY A 168 -27.16 -21.09 -7.64
N ARG A 169 -27.82 -20.29 -6.79
CA ARG A 169 -27.14 -19.48 -5.77
C ARG A 169 -26.18 -20.31 -4.90
N VAL A 170 -24.93 -19.86 -4.83
CA VAL A 170 -23.88 -20.49 -4.02
C VAL A 170 -24.09 -20.16 -2.54
N PRO A 171 -24.13 -21.16 -1.65
CA PRO A 171 -24.18 -20.95 -0.20
C PRO A 171 -22.96 -20.18 0.34
N ASP A 172 -23.17 -19.36 1.37
CA ASP A 172 -22.14 -18.47 1.93
C ASP A 172 -20.94 -19.25 2.51
N ASP A 173 -21.20 -20.41 3.14
CA ASP A 173 -20.16 -21.30 3.68
C ASP A 173 -19.27 -21.87 2.58
N LEU A 174 -19.87 -22.26 1.45
CA LEU A 174 -19.15 -22.73 0.27
C LEU A 174 -18.34 -21.58 -0.36
N GLN A 175 -18.88 -20.36 -0.37
CA GLN A 175 -18.17 -19.19 -0.87
C GLN A 175 -16.91 -18.88 -0.05
N ILE A 176 -17.00 -18.94 1.28
CA ILE A 176 -15.85 -18.76 2.19
C ILE A 176 -14.80 -19.86 1.95
N ARG A 177 -15.23 -21.11 1.80
CA ARG A 177 -14.33 -22.25 1.57
C ARG A 177 -13.60 -22.12 0.23
N LEU A 178 -14.30 -21.76 -0.84
CA LEU A 178 -13.70 -21.62 -2.17
C LEU A 178 -12.77 -20.40 -2.28
N THR A 179 -13.11 -19.28 -1.64
CA THR A 179 -12.25 -18.08 -1.60
C THR A 179 -10.97 -18.29 -0.78
N SER A 180 -10.92 -19.32 0.08
CA SER A 180 -9.72 -19.69 0.83
C SER A 180 -8.69 -20.47 -0.01
N ILE A 181 -9.03 -20.89 -1.22
CA ILE A 181 -8.13 -21.63 -2.12
C ILE A 181 -7.11 -20.68 -2.76
N LYS A 182 -5.82 -20.90 -2.50
CA LYS A 182 -4.71 -20.08 -3.02
C LYS A 182 -3.93 -20.75 -4.15
N GLU A 183 -4.14 -22.04 -4.37
CA GLU A 183 -3.36 -22.80 -5.34
C GLU A 183 -4.14 -23.02 -6.64
N GLN A 184 -3.48 -22.69 -7.75
CA GLN A 184 -4.05 -22.73 -9.09
C GLN A 184 -4.53 -24.12 -9.53
N GLU A 185 -3.79 -25.17 -9.19
CA GLU A 185 -4.12 -26.53 -9.60
C GLU A 185 -5.31 -27.07 -8.79
N THR A 186 -5.42 -26.70 -7.52
CA THR A 186 -6.59 -26.98 -6.68
C THR A 186 -7.86 -26.37 -7.28
N ILE A 187 -7.82 -25.11 -7.75
CA ILE A 187 -8.98 -24.49 -8.39
C ILE A 187 -9.41 -25.26 -9.64
N LYS A 188 -8.46 -25.73 -10.47
CA LYS A 188 -8.79 -26.56 -11.65
C LYS A 188 -9.42 -27.89 -11.26
N GLN A 189 -8.90 -28.55 -10.21
CA GLN A 189 -9.48 -29.80 -9.72
C GLN A 189 -10.91 -29.58 -9.21
N VAL A 190 -11.14 -28.49 -8.48
CA VAL A 190 -12.48 -28.10 -8.02
C VAL A 190 -13.42 -27.81 -9.19
N MET A 191 -12.97 -27.09 -10.22
CA MET A 191 -13.74 -26.90 -11.45
C MET A 191 -14.11 -28.23 -12.12
N ARG A 192 -13.18 -29.19 -12.22
CA ARG A 192 -13.46 -30.53 -12.76
C ARG A 192 -14.51 -31.26 -11.92
N LYS A 193 -14.41 -31.19 -10.59
CA LYS A 193 -15.41 -31.75 -9.66
C LYS A 193 -16.79 -31.13 -9.91
N ALA A 194 -16.88 -29.80 -10.04
CA ALA A 194 -18.12 -29.08 -10.35
C ALA A 194 -18.71 -29.47 -11.72
N MET A 195 -17.87 -29.58 -12.76
CA MET A 195 -18.31 -30.04 -14.08
C MET A 195 -18.87 -31.47 -14.06
N SER A 196 -18.33 -32.34 -13.22
CA SER A 196 -18.74 -33.75 -13.12
C SER A 196 -19.94 -34.04 -12.21
N ALA A 197 -20.33 -33.10 -11.35
CA ALA A 197 -21.43 -33.30 -10.39
C ALA A 197 -22.77 -32.89 -11.00
N GLU A 198 -23.83 -33.66 -10.80
CA GLU A 198 -25.17 -33.30 -11.30
C GLU A 198 -25.93 -32.37 -10.36
N THR A 199 -25.61 -32.40 -9.06
CA THR A 199 -26.22 -31.52 -8.05
C THR A 199 -25.17 -30.82 -7.18
N LEU A 200 -25.62 -29.78 -6.44
CA LEU A 200 -24.78 -29.04 -5.51
C LEU A 200 -24.29 -29.94 -4.36
N GLU A 201 -25.15 -30.83 -3.87
CA GLU A 201 -24.82 -31.77 -2.79
C GLU A 201 -23.75 -32.76 -3.24
N GLU A 202 -23.84 -33.28 -4.46
CA GLU A 202 -22.82 -34.17 -5.03
C GLU A 202 -21.48 -33.42 -5.19
N PHE A 203 -21.53 -32.16 -5.62
CA PHE A 203 -20.34 -31.33 -5.70
C PHE A 203 -19.68 -31.14 -4.32
N ILE A 204 -20.46 -30.78 -3.29
CA ILE A 204 -19.96 -30.59 -1.93
C ILE A 204 -19.34 -31.89 -1.38
N ALA A 205 -20.01 -33.03 -1.57
CA ALA A 205 -19.49 -34.33 -1.16
C ALA A 205 -18.17 -34.68 -1.89
N LYS A 206 -18.04 -34.30 -3.17
CA LYS A 206 -16.78 -34.44 -3.92
C LYS A 206 -15.68 -33.50 -3.42
N LEU A 207 -15.99 -32.39 -2.74
CA LEU A 207 -14.97 -31.52 -2.13
C LEU A 207 -14.42 -32.07 -0.81
N GLU A 208 -15.17 -32.93 -0.13
CA GLU A 208 -14.80 -33.56 1.14
C GLU A 208 -13.96 -34.84 0.95
N ASN A 209 -13.87 -35.35 -0.28
CA ASN A 209 -13.01 -36.44 -0.71
C ASN A 209 -11.84 -35.94 -1.58
#